data_AF-A0A0Q3N6W2-F1
#
_entry.id   AF-A0A0Q3N6W2-F1
#
_cell.length_a   1.000
_cell.length_b   1.000
_cell.length_c   1.000
_cell.angle_alpha   90.00
_cell.angle_beta   90.00
_cell.angle_gamma   90.00
#
_symmetry.space_group_name_H-M   'P 1'
#
loop_
_entity.id
_entity.type
_entity.pdbx_description
1 polymer ?
#
loop_
_entity_poly.entity_id
_entity_poly.type
_entity_poly.pdbx_seq_one_letter_code
_entity_poly.pdbx_strand_id
1 'polypeptide(L)'
;MEVELRMESDGAWGTTAAEEEAGWKTPRRDECRIPAVPAACPPPPPRKRPAELGKKKAAPPKGGYFNPPDIESLFRLAPPQAA
;
A
#
# COMPACT_ATOMS: atom_id res chain seq x y z
N MET A 1 16.84 -47.53 -46.56
CA MET A 1 17.51 -48.20 -45.43
C MET A 1 17.18 -47.38 -44.21
N GLU A 2 16.72 -48.10 -43.19
CA GLU A 2 16.22 -47.65 -41.89
C GLU A 2 16.96 -46.43 -41.34
N VAL A 3 16.32 -45.60 -40.52
CA VAL A 3 16.21 -45.90 -39.09
C VAL A 3 15.01 -45.22 -38.45
N GLU A 4 14.10 -46.05 -37.94
CA GLU A 4 13.26 -45.68 -36.80
C GLU A 4 14.19 -45.36 -35.63
N LEU A 5 14.07 -44.16 -35.07
CA LEU A 5 14.55 -43.91 -33.71
C LEU A 5 13.32 -43.70 -32.82
N ARG A 6 12.79 -44.81 -32.30
CA ARG A 6 11.88 -44.81 -31.16
C ARG A 6 12.66 -44.27 -29.97
N MET A 7 12.39 -43.02 -29.63
CA MET A 7 12.98 -42.36 -28.48
C MET A 7 12.25 -42.86 -27.23
N GLU A 8 12.80 -43.87 -26.57
CA GLU A 8 12.38 -44.26 -25.21
C GLU A 8 12.83 -43.15 -24.26
N SER A 9 11.85 -42.41 -23.76
CA SER A 9 12.05 -41.32 -22.83
C SER A 9 11.81 -41.86 -21.43
N ASP A 10 12.88 -42.31 -20.77
CA ASP A 10 12.87 -42.54 -19.33
C ASP A 10 12.44 -41.24 -18.64
N GLY A 11 11.23 -41.29 -18.07
CA GLY A 11 10.59 -40.20 -17.37
C GLY A 11 11.37 -39.83 -16.12
N ALA A 12 12.37 -38.97 -16.29
CA ALA A 12 12.90 -38.16 -15.22
C ALA A 12 11.83 -37.11 -14.86
N TRP A 13 11.02 -37.42 -13.85
CA TRP A 13 10.22 -36.42 -13.14
C TRP A 13 11.16 -35.57 -12.29
N GLY A 14 12.01 -34.79 -12.96
CA GLY A 14 12.74 -33.72 -12.33
C GLY A 14 11.79 -32.55 -12.16
N THR A 15 11.32 -32.29 -10.94
CA THR A 15 10.92 -30.92 -10.57
C THR A 15 12.16 -30.07 -10.75
N THR A 16 12.25 -29.40 -11.90
CA THR A 16 13.34 -28.49 -12.20
C THR A 16 13.27 -27.34 -11.21
N ALA A 17 14.40 -26.99 -10.59
CA ALA A 17 14.56 -25.88 -9.65
C ALA A 17 14.05 -24.52 -10.14
N ALA A 18 13.65 -24.41 -11.41
CA ALA A 18 12.94 -23.27 -11.98
C ALA A 18 11.55 -23.01 -11.35
N GLU A 19 10.91 -24.00 -10.72
CA GLU A 19 9.62 -23.78 -10.03
C GLU A 19 9.77 -23.10 -8.65
N GLU A 20 10.91 -23.22 -7.98
CA GLU A 20 11.11 -22.62 -6.64
C GLU A 20 11.37 -21.10 -6.72
N GLU A 21 11.90 -20.61 -7.85
CA GLU A 21 12.06 -19.17 -8.13
C GLU A 21 10.78 -18.53 -8.72
N ALA A 22 9.68 -19.28 -8.79
CA ALA A 22 8.38 -18.73 -9.09
C ALA A 22 7.74 -18.22 -7.78
N GLY A 23 8.24 -17.10 -7.25
CA GLY A 23 7.58 -16.39 -6.16
C GLY A 23 6.11 -16.07 -6.47
N TRP A 24 5.36 -15.54 -5.51
CA TRP A 24 3.94 -15.20 -5.71
C TRP A 24 3.77 -14.15 -6.82
N LYS A 25 3.33 -14.61 -8.00
CA LYS A 25 3.06 -13.77 -9.18
C LYS A 25 1.56 -13.62 -9.36
N THR A 26 1.13 -12.41 -9.66
CA THR A 26 -0.26 -12.12 -10.04
C THR A 26 -0.65 -12.94 -11.28
N PRO A 27 -1.76 -13.71 -11.25
CA PRO A 27 -2.26 -14.44 -12.41
C PRO A 27 -2.47 -13.51 -13.61
N ARG A 28 -1.97 -13.90 -14.78
CA ARG A 28 -2.04 -13.09 -16.02
C ARG A 28 -3.15 -13.49 -16.98
N ARG A 29 -3.93 -14.53 -16.64
CA ARG A 29 -5.08 -14.99 -17.45
C ARG A 29 -6.15 -13.91 -17.49
N ASP A 30 -6.83 -13.78 -18.64
CA ASP A 30 -7.86 -12.75 -18.83
C ASP A 30 -9.04 -12.90 -17.87
N GLU A 31 -9.39 -14.13 -17.48
CA GLU A 31 -10.41 -14.42 -16.47
C GLU A 31 -10.09 -13.84 -15.08
N CYS A 32 -8.81 -13.63 -14.77
CA CYS A 32 -8.33 -13.08 -13.50
C CYS A 32 -7.94 -11.60 -13.60
N ARG A 33 -7.93 -11.02 -14.81
CA ARG A 33 -7.43 -9.67 -15.05
C ARG A 33 -8.49 -8.64 -14.69
N ILE A 34 -8.11 -7.62 -13.93
CA ILE A 34 -9.00 -6.48 -13.66
C ILE A 34 -9.31 -5.80 -15.01
N PRO A 35 -10.59 -5.58 -15.35
CA PRO A 35 -10.97 -4.93 -16.60
C PRO A 35 -10.30 -3.56 -16.74
N ALA A 36 -9.66 -3.32 -17.88
CA ALA A 36 -9.00 -2.03 -18.18
C ALA A 36 -10.00 -0.89 -18.43
N VAL A 37 -11.24 -1.24 -18.74
CA VAL A 37 -12.33 -0.26 -18.87
C VAL A 37 -12.82 0.05 -17.46
N PRO A 38 -12.73 1.31 -16.99
CA PRO A 38 -13.36 1.66 -15.73
C PRO A 38 -14.87 1.44 -15.91
N ALA A 39 -15.45 0.54 -15.11
CA ALA A 39 -16.86 0.63 -14.79
C ALA A 39 -17.10 2.09 -14.39
N ALA A 40 -17.90 2.81 -15.18
CA ALA A 40 -18.00 4.27 -15.13
C ALA A 40 -17.94 4.73 -13.68
N CYS A 41 -16.86 5.42 -13.29
CA CYS A 41 -16.65 5.77 -11.90
C CYS A 41 -17.88 6.56 -11.44
N PRO A 42 -18.51 6.20 -10.31
CA PRO A 42 -19.64 6.95 -9.82
C PRO A 42 -19.23 8.41 -9.67
N PRO A 43 -20.15 9.37 -9.88
CA PRO A 43 -19.84 10.78 -9.72
C PRO A 43 -19.23 11.02 -8.33
N PRO A 44 -18.22 11.90 -8.23
CA PRO A 44 -17.54 12.16 -6.97
C PRO A 44 -18.56 12.61 -5.91
N PRO A 45 -18.36 12.21 -4.64
CA PRO A 45 -19.23 12.64 -3.56
C PRO A 45 -19.23 14.17 -3.44
N PRO A 46 -20.35 14.79 -3.03
CA PRO A 46 -20.43 16.23 -2.86
C PRO A 46 -19.41 16.72 -1.84
N ARG A 47 -18.82 17.89 -2.12
CA ARG A 47 -17.86 18.53 -1.19
C ARG A 47 -18.55 18.73 0.16
N LYS A 48 -17.86 18.33 1.24
CA LYS A 48 -18.30 18.64 2.60
C LYS A 48 -18.49 20.16 2.72
N ARG A 49 -19.63 20.58 3.29
CA ARG A 49 -19.84 21.99 3.64
C ARG A 49 -18.69 22.42 4.56
N PRO A 50 -18.12 23.62 4.38
CA PRO A 50 -17.15 24.14 5.34
C PRO A 50 -17.79 24.05 6.72
N ALA A 51 -17.13 23.36 7.66
CA ALA A 51 -17.49 23.47 9.05
C ALA A 51 -17.42 24.97 9.37
N GLU A 52 -18.41 25.50 10.10
CA GLU A 52 -18.36 26.89 10.53
C GLU A 52 -17.16 27.09 11.46
N LEU A 53 -16.02 27.41 10.85
CA LEU A 53 -14.77 27.79 11.50
C LEU A 53 -14.95 29.07 12.35
N GLY A 54 -16.14 29.67 12.33
CA GLY A 54 -16.56 30.82 13.11
C GLY A 54 -17.47 30.52 14.30
N LYS A 55 -17.92 29.28 14.54
CA LYS A 55 -18.57 28.94 15.82
C LYS A 55 -17.46 28.80 16.85
N LYS A 56 -17.10 29.95 17.42
CA LYS A 56 -16.28 30.19 18.61
C LYS A 56 -15.38 29.00 18.90
N LYS A 57 -14.09 29.07 18.49
CA LYS A 57 -13.03 28.17 18.99
C LYS A 57 -13.40 27.82 20.42
N ALA A 58 -13.74 26.55 20.67
CA ALA A 58 -14.29 26.15 21.94
C ALA A 58 -13.38 26.75 23.01
N ALA A 59 -13.96 27.60 23.87
CA ALA A 59 -13.16 28.24 24.90
C ALA A 59 -12.41 27.14 25.64
N PRO A 60 -11.13 27.36 26.01
CA PRO A 60 -10.40 26.40 26.81
C PRO A 60 -11.29 25.92 27.96
N PRO A 61 -11.20 24.64 28.33
CA PRO A 61 -11.95 24.12 29.48
C PRO A 61 -11.79 25.05 30.68
N LYS A 62 -12.83 25.19 31.51
CA LYS A 62 -12.85 26.16 32.63
C LYS A 62 -11.64 26.05 33.58
N GLY A 63 -11.01 24.88 33.65
CA GLY A 63 -9.80 24.61 34.44
C GLY A 63 -8.49 24.65 33.65
N GLY A 64 -8.49 25.20 32.43
CA GLY A 64 -7.37 25.08 31.50
C GLY A 64 -7.23 23.67 30.93
N TYR A 65 -6.29 23.51 30.00
CA TYR A 65 -5.85 22.18 29.58
C TYR A 65 -4.86 21.64 30.61
N PHE A 66 -4.79 20.32 30.74
CA PHE A 66 -3.74 19.69 31.53
C PHE A 66 -2.37 20.14 31.00
N ASN A 67 -1.60 20.81 31.85
CA ASN A 67 -0.26 21.29 31.52
C ASN A 67 0.74 20.51 32.39
N PRO A 68 1.17 19.30 31.98
CA PRO A 68 2.17 18.56 32.70
C PRO A 68 3.50 19.32 32.67
N PRO A 69 4.27 19.28 33.76
CA PRO A 69 5.45 20.10 33.94
C PRO A 69 6.64 19.56 33.13
N ASP A 70 6.59 19.62 31.81
CA ASP A 70 7.70 19.30 30.90
C ASP A 70 7.40 19.40 29.38
N ILE A 71 6.15 19.58 28.92
CA ILE A 71 5.84 19.62 27.47
C ILE A 71 6.69 20.64 26.71
N GLU A 72 6.91 21.82 27.29
CA GLU A 72 7.72 22.88 26.67
C GLU A 72 9.19 22.49 26.51
N SER A 73 9.68 21.55 27.33
CA SER A 73 11.06 21.03 27.23
C SER A 73 11.25 20.16 25.98
N LEU A 74 10.20 19.52 25.48
CA LEU A 74 10.24 18.70 24.25
C LEU A 74 10.53 19.54 23.00
N PHE A 75 10.12 20.81 23.01
CA PHE A 75 10.25 21.73 21.89
C PHE A 75 11.46 22.67 22.00
N ARG A 76 12.37 22.40 22.95
CA ARG A 76 13.66 23.09 23.01
C ARG A 76 14.51 22.62 21.83
N LEU A 77 14.32 23.28 20.69
CA LEU A 77 15.15 23.10 19.52
C LEU A 77 16.58 23.47 19.91
N ALA A 78 17.50 22.52 19.72
CA ALA A 78 18.92 22.84 19.79
C ALA A 78 19.23 23.94 18.76
N PRO A 79 20.10 24.92 19.10
CA PRO A 79 20.51 25.92 18.13
C PRO A 79 21.06 25.24 16.86
N PRO A 80 20.83 25.83 15.67
CA PRO A 80 21.36 25.27 14.44
C PRO A 80 22.88 25.09 14.59
N GLN A 81 23.38 23.89 14.26
CA GLN A 81 24.81 23.63 14.33
C GLN A 81 25.50 24.53 13.31
N ALA A 82 26.48 25.32 13.75
CA ALA A 82 27.25 26.18 12.87
C ALA A 82 27.96 25.32 11.83
N ALA A 83 27.81 25.71 10.55
CA ALA A 83 28.44 25.09 9.40
C ALA A 83 29.94 25.41 9.34
#